data_AF-A0A0U2Z273-F1
#
_entry.id   AF-A0A0U2Z273-F1
#
_cell.length_a   1.000
_cell.length_b   1.000
_cell.length_c   1.000
_cell.angle_alpha   90.00
_cell.angle_beta   90.00
_cell.angle_gamma   90.00
#
_symmetry.space_group_name_H-M   'P 1'
#
loop_
_entity.id
_entity.type
_entity.pdbx_description
1 polymer ?
#
loop_
_entity_poly.entity_id
_entity_poly.type
_entity_poly.pdbx_seq_one_letter_code
_entity_poly.pdbx_strand_id
1 'polypeptide(L)'
;MKKNLLLKGVVGGLILVLVALVAFYGWSKTTLAPTEPGIEKPYSETQAKAIIEERAKEVVTALKNRDFATLAVYAHPQKGIRFTPYAHVDVKNDRVLAAAQTLGAAKDNQTYAWGSYDGSGETISLTILGYFNRFV
;
A
#
# COMPACT_ATOMS: atom_id res chain seq x y z
N MET A 1 -44.90 -63.60 -27.89
CA MET A 1 -43.77 -64.18 -28.66
C MET A 1 -42.95 -63.04 -29.26
N LYS A 2 -41.62 -63.08 -29.07
CA LYS A 2 -40.56 -62.31 -29.76
C LYS A 2 -40.52 -60.78 -29.47
N LYS A 3 -39.40 -60.07 -29.32
CA LYS A 3 -37.96 -60.31 -29.15
C LYS A 3 -37.39 -58.93 -28.75
N ASN A 4 -36.39 -58.91 -27.87
CA ASN A 4 -35.55 -57.74 -27.57
C ASN A 4 -34.89 -57.24 -28.86
N LEU A 5 -34.87 -55.92 -29.15
CA LEU A 5 -33.70 -55.22 -29.74
C LEU A 5 -33.93 -53.71 -29.94
N LEU A 6 -32.86 -52.94 -29.69
CA LEU A 6 -32.62 -51.55 -30.10
C LEU A 6 -33.17 -50.43 -29.21
N LEU A 7 -32.83 -50.56 -27.93
CA LEU A 7 -32.15 -49.50 -27.21
C LEU A 7 -30.89 -49.07 -28.00
N LYS A 8 -30.91 -47.92 -28.68
CA LYS A 8 -29.77 -47.08 -29.14
C LYS A 8 -30.29 -46.03 -30.14
N GLY A 9 -30.67 -44.84 -29.66
CA GLY A 9 -30.98 -43.75 -30.58
C GLY A 9 -31.41 -42.41 -29.97
N VAL A 10 -32.07 -42.41 -28.81
CA VAL A 10 -32.70 -41.16 -28.30
C VAL A 10 -32.09 -40.64 -26.98
N VAL A 11 -31.29 -41.46 -26.29
CA VAL A 11 -30.65 -41.05 -25.01
C VAL A 11 -29.39 -40.18 -25.23
N GLY A 12 -28.86 -40.11 -26.46
CA GLY A 12 -27.68 -39.30 -26.79
C GLY A 12 -27.94 -37.81 -26.97
N GLY A 13 -29.19 -37.40 -27.26
CA GLY A 13 -29.52 -35.99 -27.54
C GLY A 13 -29.81 -35.15 -26.29
N LEU A 14 -30.43 -35.75 -25.26
CA LEU A 14 -30.87 -35.03 -24.05
C LEU A 14 -29.76 -34.83 -23.01
N ILE A 15 -28.74 -35.69 -22.99
CA ILE A 15 -27.58 -35.53 -22.10
C ILE A 15 -26.65 -34.41 -22.60
N LEU A 16 -26.59 -34.15 -23.92
CA LEU A 16 -25.78 -33.06 -24.46
C LEU A 16 -26.35 -31.67 -24.19
N VAL A 17 -27.68 -31.52 -24.11
CA VAL A 17 -28.32 -30.22 -23.83
C VAL A 17 -28.20 -29.83 -22.35
N LEU A 18 -28.24 -30.80 -21.42
CA LEU A 18 -28.07 -30.53 -19.99
C LEU A 18 -26.61 -30.24 -19.60
N VAL A 19 -25.63 -30.87 -20.26
CA VAL A 19 -24.21 -30.53 -20.05
C VAL A 19 -23.89 -29.12 -20.58
N ALA A 20 -24.53 -28.69 -21.68
CA ALA A 20 -24.35 -27.34 -22.21
C ALA A 20 -24.89 -26.23 -21.28
N LEU A 21 -26.00 -26.46 -20.56
CA LEU A 21 -26.55 -25.48 -19.62
C LEU A 21 -25.78 -25.39 -18.29
N VAL A 22 -25.21 -26.50 -17.80
CA VAL A 22 -24.31 -26.46 -16.64
C VAL A 22 -22.96 -25.85 -16.99
N ALA A 23 -22.47 -26.05 -18.23
CA ALA A 23 -21.26 -25.38 -18.71
C ALA A 23 -21.48 -23.87 -18.97
N PHE A 24 -22.68 -23.43 -19.35
CA PHE A 24 -22.95 -22.00 -19.54
C PHE A 24 -23.11 -21.24 -18.22
N TYR A 25 -23.64 -21.86 -17.17
CA TYR A 25 -23.66 -21.27 -15.82
C TYR A 25 -22.36 -21.48 -15.03
N GLY A 26 -21.58 -22.52 -15.36
CA GLY A 26 -20.32 -22.87 -14.69
C GLY A 26 -19.06 -22.27 -15.32
N TRP A 27 -19.15 -21.72 -16.54
CA TRP A 27 -18.05 -21.08 -17.28
C TRP A 27 -18.26 -19.58 -17.37
N SER A 28 -18.46 -18.94 -16.23
CA SER A 28 -18.08 -17.53 -16.09
C SER A 28 -17.42 -17.35 -14.74
N LYS A 29 -16.37 -18.13 -14.48
CA LYS A 29 -15.25 -17.56 -13.75
C LYS A 29 -14.69 -16.50 -14.71
N THR A 30 -15.13 -15.26 -14.54
CA THR A 30 -14.28 -14.14 -14.90
C THR A 30 -13.02 -14.35 -14.09
N THR A 31 -12.05 -15.06 -14.67
CA THR A 31 -10.67 -14.91 -14.29
C THR A 31 -10.42 -13.45 -14.59
N LEU A 32 -10.50 -12.61 -13.55
CA LEU A 32 -9.75 -11.37 -13.57
C LEU A 32 -8.32 -11.87 -13.76
N ALA A 33 -7.85 -11.82 -15.00
CA ALA A 33 -6.42 -11.81 -15.23
C ALA A 33 -5.86 -10.84 -14.19
N PRO A 34 -4.76 -11.17 -13.48
CA PRO A 34 -4.07 -10.17 -12.68
C PRO A 34 -3.98 -8.95 -13.59
N THR A 35 -4.52 -7.81 -13.14
CA THR A 35 -4.38 -6.57 -13.89
C THR A 35 -2.89 -6.40 -14.07
N GLU A 36 -2.35 -6.80 -15.21
CA GLU A 36 -0.98 -6.49 -15.57
C GLU A 36 -0.96 -4.97 -15.47
N PRO A 37 -0.16 -4.37 -14.56
CA PRO A 37 -0.04 -2.93 -14.55
C PRO A 37 0.39 -2.58 -15.97
N GLY A 38 -0.51 -1.94 -16.71
CA GLY A 38 -0.29 -1.59 -18.09
C GLY A 38 1.07 -0.91 -18.16
N ILE A 39 1.87 -1.25 -19.17
CA ILE A 39 3.13 -0.58 -19.43
C ILE A 39 2.81 0.90 -19.66
N GLU A 40 2.78 1.71 -18.60
CA GLU A 40 2.79 3.15 -18.70
C GLU A 40 4.06 3.48 -19.45
N LYS A 41 3.93 4.14 -20.61
CA LYS A 41 5.09 4.68 -21.30
C LYS A 41 5.89 5.49 -20.27
N PRO A 42 7.22 5.35 -20.22
CA PRO A 42 8.02 6.07 -19.25
C PRO A 42 7.72 7.56 -19.35
N TYR A 43 7.53 8.21 -18.20
CA TYR A 43 7.31 9.65 -18.12
C TYR A 43 8.42 10.37 -18.88
N SER A 44 8.06 11.39 -19.67
CA SER A 44 9.07 12.32 -20.19
C SER A 44 9.77 13.01 -19.01
N GLU A 45 10.99 13.52 -19.23
CA GLU A 45 11.74 14.23 -18.19
C GLU A 45 10.91 15.38 -17.56
N THR A 46 10.20 16.14 -18.40
CA THR A 46 9.33 17.22 -17.95
C THR A 46 8.16 16.72 -17.10
N GLN A 47 7.54 15.60 -17.49
CA GLN A 47 6.44 14.99 -16.73
C GLN A 47 6.93 14.44 -15.38
N ALA A 48 8.04 13.70 -15.40
CA ALA A 48 8.64 13.14 -14.18
C ALA A 48 9.01 14.25 -13.19
N LYS A 49 9.64 15.33 -13.68
CA LYS A 49 9.97 16.50 -12.86
C LYS A 49 8.73 17.11 -12.23
N ALA A 50 7.68 17.36 -13.00
CA ALA A 50 6.44 17.97 -12.50
C ALA A 50 5.79 17.11 -11.40
N ILE A 51 5.71 15.79 -11.60
CA ILE A 51 5.14 14.85 -10.62
C ILE A 51 5.96 14.83 -9.32
N ILE A 52 7.29 14.81 -9.42
CA ILE A 52 8.17 14.81 -8.25
C ILE A 52 8.06 16.14 -7.50
N GLU A 53 8.03 17.26 -8.21
CA GLU A 53 7.91 18.60 -7.63
C GLU A 53 6.58 18.78 -6.89
N GLU A 54 5.47 18.34 -7.49
CA GLU A 54 4.15 18.36 -6.88
C GLU A 54 4.13 17.53 -5.58
N ARG A 55 4.58 16.28 -5.63
CA ARG A 55 4.63 15.40 -4.45
C ARG A 55 5.53 15.96 -3.35
N ALA A 56 6.68 16.51 -3.71
CA ALA A 56 7.58 17.14 -2.74
C ALA A 56 6.91 18.33 -2.06
N LYS A 57 6.19 19.17 -2.83
CA LYS A 57 5.45 20.31 -2.31
C LYS A 57 4.34 19.89 -1.36
N GLU A 58 3.61 18.82 -1.69
CA GLU A 58 2.57 18.25 -0.81
C GLU A 58 3.16 17.78 0.52
N VAL A 59 4.25 17.00 0.49
CA VAL A 59 4.91 16.50 1.70
C VAL A 59 5.47 17.64 2.56
N VAL A 60 6.15 18.62 1.96
CA VAL A 60 6.68 19.78 2.70
C VAL A 60 5.55 20.60 3.32
N THR A 61 4.44 20.78 2.60
CA THR A 61 3.25 21.46 3.12
C THR A 61 2.62 20.68 4.27
N ALA A 62 2.54 19.36 4.17
CA ALA A 62 2.04 18.49 5.22
C ALA A 62 2.93 18.53 6.48
N LEU A 63 4.26 18.54 6.32
CA LEU A 63 5.20 18.74 7.43
C LEU A 63 4.96 20.09 8.13
N LYS A 64 4.91 21.18 7.35
CA LYS A 64 4.66 22.54 7.87
C LYS A 64 3.35 22.63 8.65
N ASN A 65 2.29 22.00 8.15
CA ASN A 65 0.96 22.05 8.74
C ASN A 65 0.72 20.97 9.79
N ARG A 66 1.69 20.07 10.02
CA ARG A 66 1.55 18.88 10.87
C ARG A 66 0.38 18.01 10.47
N ASP A 67 0.16 17.90 9.16
CA ASP A 67 -0.86 17.04 8.58
C ASP A 67 -0.35 15.60 8.51
N PHE A 68 -0.44 14.94 9.66
CA PHE A 68 -0.04 13.55 9.83
C PHE A 68 -0.87 12.57 8.98
N ALA A 69 -2.10 12.93 8.61
CA ALA A 69 -2.92 12.10 7.73
C ALA A 69 -2.33 12.09 6.33
N THR A 70 -1.97 13.26 5.80
CA THR A 70 -1.28 13.37 4.50
C THR A 70 0.09 12.69 4.55
N LEU A 71 0.90 12.91 5.59
CA LEU A 71 2.21 12.25 5.71
C LEU A 71 2.10 10.71 5.71
N ALA A 72 1.07 10.15 6.34
CA ALA A 72 0.85 8.72 6.36
C ALA A 72 0.60 8.12 4.96
N VAL A 73 0.02 8.88 4.03
CA VAL A 73 -0.19 8.45 2.64
C VAL A 73 1.13 8.28 1.89
N TYR A 74 2.13 9.14 2.17
CA TYR A 74 3.45 9.05 1.55
C TYR A 74 4.40 8.08 2.27
N ALA A 75 4.01 7.54 3.43
CA ALA A 75 4.80 6.55 4.14
C ALA A 75 4.86 5.24 3.34
N HIS A 76 6.07 4.73 3.09
CA HIS A 76 6.22 3.46 2.39
C HIS A 76 5.64 2.32 3.25
N PRO A 77 4.80 1.42 2.69
CA PRO A 77 4.00 0.48 3.48
C PRO A 77 4.84 -0.45 4.37
N GLN A 78 6.02 -0.85 3.92
CA GLN A 78 6.94 -1.70 4.70
C GLN A 78 8.11 -0.93 5.34
N LYS A 79 8.45 0.27 4.87
CA LYS A 79 9.68 0.98 5.26
C LYS A 79 9.42 2.18 6.14
N GLY A 80 8.18 2.68 6.20
CA GLY A 80 7.80 3.84 7.00
C GLY A 80 8.52 5.13 6.60
N ILE A 81 8.56 6.06 7.55
CA ILE A 81 9.26 7.34 7.47
C ILE A 81 10.31 7.36 8.58
N ARG A 82 11.58 7.58 8.22
CA ARG A 82 12.68 7.74 9.17
C ARG A 82 12.77 9.18 9.65
N PHE A 83 12.95 9.36 10.95
CA PHE A 83 13.17 10.65 11.59
C PHE A 83 14.57 10.68 12.20
N THR A 84 15.40 11.57 11.67
CA THR A 84 16.77 11.82 12.11
C THR A 84 16.83 13.26 12.65
N PRO A 85 17.22 13.49 13.91
CA PRO A 85 17.21 14.83 14.51
C PRO A 85 18.27 15.77 13.94
N TYR A 86 19.30 15.23 13.27
CA TYR A 86 20.46 15.96 12.76
C TYR A 86 20.83 15.52 11.34
N ALA A 87 21.87 16.12 10.76
CA ALA A 87 22.26 15.90 9.37
C ALA A 87 22.78 14.48 9.05
N HIS A 88 23.21 13.72 10.05
CA HIS A 88 23.69 12.34 9.87
C HIS A 88 22.57 11.33 10.06
N VAL A 89 22.17 10.66 8.97
CA VAL A 89 21.13 9.62 8.98
C VAL A 89 21.71 8.29 9.45
N ASP A 90 21.28 7.82 10.62
CA ASP A 90 21.60 6.49 11.14
C ASP A 90 20.49 5.51 10.77
N VAL A 91 20.71 4.76 9.69
CA VAL A 91 19.71 3.82 9.18
C VAL A 91 19.36 2.68 10.13
N LYS A 92 20.20 2.42 11.15
CA LYS A 92 20.02 1.32 12.11
C LYS A 92 19.27 1.78 13.36
N ASN A 93 19.60 2.97 13.87
CA ASN A 93 19.11 3.43 15.17
C ASN A 93 18.04 4.53 15.08
N ASP A 94 17.98 5.27 13.97
CA ASP A 94 16.97 6.31 13.82
C ASP A 94 15.58 5.72 13.79
N ARG A 95 14.66 6.41 14.45
CA ARG A 95 13.29 5.97 14.60
C ARG A 95 12.56 6.02 13.25
N VAL A 96 11.86 4.94 12.95
CA VAL A 96 10.98 4.82 11.78
C VAL A 96 9.55 4.72 12.24
N LEU A 97 8.68 5.60 11.74
CA LEU A 97 7.23 5.51 11.95
C LEU A 97 6.58 4.81 10.76
N ALA A 98 5.80 3.76 11.03
CA ALA A 98 4.96 3.13 10.02
C ALA A 98 3.75 4.03 9.67
N ALA A 99 3.14 3.82 8.50
CA ALA A 99 2.01 4.64 8.02
C ALA A 99 0.88 4.78 9.06
N ALA A 100 0.50 3.69 9.73
CA ALA A 100 -0.54 3.71 10.77
C ALA A 100 -0.13 4.53 12.00
N GLN A 101 1.15 4.47 12.40
CA GLN A 101 1.66 5.26 13.52
C GLN A 101 1.78 6.73 13.15
N THR A 102 2.22 7.04 11.92
CA THR A 102 2.21 8.41 11.39
C THR A 102 0.79 8.97 11.42
N LEU A 103 -0.22 8.24 10.94
CA LEU A 103 -1.62 8.66 10.95
C LEU A 103 -2.13 8.97 12.37
N GLY A 104 -1.71 8.17 13.35
CA GLY A 104 -2.08 8.32 14.76
C GLY A 104 -1.25 9.34 15.55
N ALA A 105 -0.20 9.92 14.96
CA ALA A 105 0.84 10.66 15.67
C ALA A 105 0.32 11.82 16.54
N ALA A 106 -0.71 12.53 16.09
CA ALA A 106 -1.28 13.65 16.84
C ALA A 106 -2.00 13.24 18.14
N LYS A 107 -2.42 11.98 18.25
CA LYS A 107 -3.13 11.43 19.41
C LYS A 107 -2.24 10.55 20.28
N ASP A 108 -1.02 10.28 19.81
CA ASP A 108 -0.07 9.43 20.50
C ASP A 108 0.72 10.23 21.53
N ASN A 109 0.43 9.96 22.80
CA ASN A 109 1.09 10.58 23.95
C ASN A 109 2.23 9.72 24.50
N GLN A 110 2.61 8.62 23.83
CA GLN A 110 3.76 7.82 24.25
C GLN A 110 5.07 8.57 23.99
N THR A 111 5.98 8.44 24.94
CA THR A 111 7.34 8.97 24.82
C THR A 111 8.25 7.94 24.18
N TYR A 112 9.15 8.43 23.35
CA TYR A 112 10.02 7.63 22.50
C TYR A 112 11.44 8.17 22.51
N ALA A 113 12.42 7.29 22.36
CA ALA A 113 13.80 7.67 22.12
C ALA A 113 14.00 8.01 20.63
N TRP A 114 14.59 9.18 20.35
CA TRP A 114 14.84 9.71 19.00
C TRP A 114 16.34 9.92 18.70
N GLY A 115 17.22 9.32 19.49
CA GLY A 115 18.66 9.55 19.47
C GLY A 115 19.12 10.30 20.71
N SER A 116 20.19 11.08 20.58
CA SER A 116 20.79 11.87 21.67
C SER A 116 20.98 13.32 21.26
N TYR A 117 20.87 14.25 22.21
CA TYR A 117 21.13 15.66 21.98
C TYR A 117 22.60 15.91 21.67
N ASP A 118 22.87 16.76 20.68
CA ASP A 118 24.22 17.23 20.39
C ASP A 118 24.77 18.06 21.58
N GLY A 119 26.02 17.84 21.93
CA GLY A 119 26.68 18.44 23.10
C GLY A 119 26.50 17.65 24.40
N SER A 120 25.27 17.45 24.90
CA SER A 120 25.07 16.75 26.18
C SER A 120 25.15 15.23 26.07
N GLY A 121 24.79 14.66 24.91
CA GLY A 121 24.69 13.21 24.71
C GLY A 121 23.48 12.57 25.38
N GLU A 122 22.66 13.34 26.10
CA GLU A 122 21.44 12.85 26.74
C GLU A 122 20.42 12.34 25.72
N THR A 123 19.70 11.28 26.05
CA THR A 123 18.68 10.72 25.15
C THR A 123 17.55 11.71 24.90
N ILE A 124 17.20 11.89 23.63
CA ILE A 124 16.03 12.67 23.21
C ILE A 124 14.79 11.81 23.48
N SER A 125 14.15 12.04 24.61
CA SER A 125 12.95 11.31 25.06
C SER A 125 11.71 12.20 24.89
N LEU A 126 11.02 12.08 23.75
CA LEU A 126 9.90 12.96 23.38
C LEU A 126 8.72 12.15 22.82
N THR A 127 7.50 12.69 22.93
CA THR A 127 6.37 12.20 22.11
C THR A 127 6.59 12.53 20.64
N ILE A 128 5.80 11.96 19.72
CA ILE A 128 5.91 12.29 18.29
C ILE A 128 5.67 13.79 18.07
N LEU A 129 4.64 14.37 18.69
CA LEU A 129 4.40 15.81 18.65
C LEU A 129 5.54 16.62 19.29
N GLY A 130 6.12 16.13 20.38
CA GLY A 130 7.29 16.75 21.02
C GLY A 130 8.50 16.80 20.09
N TYR A 131 8.77 15.70 19.37
CA TYR A 131 9.83 15.65 18.38
C TYR A 131 9.58 16.64 17.24
N PHE A 132 8.37 16.65 16.66
CA PHE A 132 8.00 17.60 15.60
C PHE A 132 8.15 19.05 16.06
N ASN A 133 7.68 19.39 17.27
CA ASN A 133 7.87 20.74 17.85
C ASN A 133 9.32 21.20 17.92
N ARG A 134 10.25 20.27 18.09
CA ARG A 134 11.65 20.59 18.37
C ARG A 134 12.53 20.53 17.12
N PHE A 135 12.23 19.64 16.18
CA PHE A 135 13.15 19.27 15.09
C PHE A 135 12.54 19.39 13.68
N VAL A 136 11.25 19.70 13.54
CA VAL A 136 10.55 19.77 12.25
C VAL A 136 9.84 21.11 12.10
#